data_AF-A0ABD3GTZ5-F1
#
_entry.id   AF-A0ABD3GTZ5-F1
#
_cell.length_a   1.000
_cell.length_b   1.000
_cell.length_c   1.000
_cell.angle_alpha   90.00
_cell.angle_beta   90.00
_cell.angle_gamma   90.00
#
_symmetry.space_group_name_H-M   'P 1'
#
loop_
_entity.id
_entity.type
_entity.pdbx_description
1 polymer ?
#
loop_
_entity_poly.entity_id
_entity_poly.type
_entity_poly.pdbx_seq_one_letter_code
_entity_poly.pdbx_strand_id
1 'polypeptide(L)'
;MQRFSHGVRWEISRRGGRSQQVFMENQSMVLILSLVMGLLVNDVAGDVLAVSKLTKCVTSKQDQSDLKCQNKTVVALTVVANSKGDSDQMEVFVPAASDEKGLERKLLQPYRIVIKKSKVRYNYPLEYKQNFNAKPNEVVFSIVGCKAGDGDEQVSCTWAHNPKDPNVRIADSQGFCCKCHGLFGRDSHKRFTVKCPFNVGSKKNGSAHCLRWSPEWYSAYSIQEYKIDFTISMTIQMMLANNFNGNVEPTSTVLEEIHVSPRQLFALSSSRSFSMKLQGDLADYRPAPVIYEKYLNIPREDTGGQPKNDLFGWMLIDKNKYTEDGRECDKIGVSYTAFRYQTDGCDRRSQTCLANQLADFKNEDMQRRKDGLRPFYSVVQYGNAIYDSEALKVQAPDTMTSVITVEMAADNIRFLTNRSPGKIQKAEVKSFEALSRNGVLTVELRNIGEISADFYLFFTNCSQGINPPNGQTVNLPVPAVNTTLEFQLHTADDKALSRYCSVFLYDAAGGLCDNVTVVFASTTTVYDNKSQNFVGDPIEHKNNTDDGSWQFPFSLPNLPAAHPATVPSI
;
A
#
# COMPACT_ATOMS: atom_id res chain seq x y z
N MET A 1 -12.29 78.38 -39.30
CA MET A 1 -11.62 78.19 -37.99
C MET A 1 -11.08 76.76 -37.94
N GLN A 2 -9.85 76.60 -37.45
CA GLN A 2 -8.81 75.64 -37.86
C GLN A 2 -9.18 74.14 -37.93
N ARG A 3 -8.65 73.48 -38.97
CA ARG A 3 -8.47 72.03 -39.19
C ARG A 3 -7.15 71.82 -39.98
N PHE A 4 -6.59 70.60 -39.88
CA PHE A 4 -5.42 70.00 -40.58
C PHE A 4 -4.02 70.35 -40.02
N SER A 5 -3.22 69.41 -39.51
CA SER A 5 -2.52 68.20 -40.04
C SER A 5 -1.12 68.48 -40.60
N HIS A 6 -0.17 67.61 -40.26
CA HIS A 6 1.18 67.30 -40.81
C HIS A 6 2.15 67.15 -39.63
N GLY A 7 2.97 66.11 -39.44
CA GLY A 7 3.51 65.08 -40.34
C GLY A 7 5.04 65.16 -40.27
N VAL A 8 5.73 64.16 -39.70
CA VAL A 8 7.17 63.94 -39.90
C VAL A 8 7.48 62.44 -39.94
N ARG A 9 8.25 62.06 -40.96
CA ARG A 9 8.68 60.72 -41.40
C ARG A 9 10.20 60.79 -41.59
N TRP A 10 10.96 59.78 -41.15
CA TRP A 10 12.31 59.40 -41.66
C TRP A 10 12.54 57.91 -41.30
N GLU A 11 12.53 56.99 -42.28
CA GLU A 11 13.68 56.34 -42.98
C GLU A 11 14.43 55.27 -42.14
N ILE A 12 14.17 53.97 -42.37
CA ILE A 12 14.87 53.01 -43.27
C ILE A 12 16.33 52.72 -42.87
N SER A 13 16.60 51.48 -42.41
CA SER A 13 17.82 50.75 -42.79
C SER A 13 17.62 49.23 -42.75
N ARG A 14 18.25 48.57 -43.72
CA ARG A 14 18.09 47.19 -44.18
C ARG A 14 19.02 46.22 -43.46
N ARG A 15 18.56 44.99 -43.23
CA ARG A 15 19.24 43.68 -43.41
C ARG A 15 18.14 42.63 -43.11
N GLY A 16 17.82 41.63 -43.93
CA GLY A 16 18.57 40.95 -44.97
C GLY A 16 18.72 39.46 -44.61
N GLY A 17 17.71 38.64 -44.94
CA GLY A 17 17.88 37.30 -45.51
C GLY A 17 18.18 36.06 -44.64
N ARG A 18 17.19 35.15 -44.61
CA ARG A 18 17.26 33.67 -44.81
C ARG A 18 18.10 32.77 -43.87
N SER A 19 17.41 31.90 -43.13
CA SER A 19 17.24 30.44 -43.38
C SER A 19 16.32 29.88 -42.27
N GLN A 20 15.06 29.53 -42.54
CA GLN A 20 14.50 28.23 -42.97
C GLN A 20 14.92 26.98 -42.17
N GLN A 21 13.88 26.34 -41.59
CA GLN A 21 13.74 24.97 -41.07
C GLN A 21 14.57 24.73 -39.78
N VAL A 22 14.00 24.31 -38.64
CA VAL A 22 13.39 23.01 -38.33
C VAL A 22 12.51 23.12 -37.05
N PHE A 23 11.59 22.18 -36.85
CA PHE A 23 10.87 21.84 -35.60
C PHE A 23 9.62 22.65 -35.22
N MET A 24 8.54 22.42 -35.98
CA MET A 24 7.18 22.33 -35.41
C MET A 24 6.90 20.87 -35.05
N GLU A 25 7.07 20.49 -33.78
CA GLU A 25 6.51 19.27 -33.19
C GLU A 25 6.84 19.25 -31.69
N ASN A 26 6.02 19.90 -30.83
CA ASN A 26 6.03 19.64 -29.38
C ASN A 26 4.90 20.35 -28.59
N GLN A 27 3.66 20.29 -29.04
CA GLN A 27 2.52 20.73 -28.21
C GLN A 27 1.40 19.70 -28.05
N SER A 28 1.54 18.50 -28.64
CA SER A 28 0.51 17.44 -28.53
C SER A 28 0.85 16.31 -27.55
N MET A 29 2.03 16.29 -26.92
CA MET A 29 2.42 15.23 -25.97
C MET A 29 2.17 15.53 -24.49
N VAL A 30 1.97 16.80 -24.10
CA VAL A 30 1.80 17.18 -22.69
C VAL A 30 0.35 17.03 -22.21
N LEU A 31 -0.61 16.93 -23.13
CA LEU A 31 -2.04 16.69 -22.82
C LEU A 31 -2.43 15.20 -22.80
N ILE A 32 -1.56 14.31 -23.28
CA ILE A 32 -1.83 12.85 -23.29
C ILE A 32 -1.24 12.17 -22.05
N LEU A 33 -0.22 12.77 -21.41
CA LEU A 33 0.40 12.20 -20.20
C LEU A 33 -0.39 12.49 -18.91
N SER A 34 -1.25 13.50 -18.90
CA SER A 34 -2.19 13.80 -17.80
C SER A 34 -3.51 13.02 -17.91
N LEU A 35 -3.80 12.39 -19.06
CA LEU A 35 -5.02 11.60 -19.28
C LEU A 35 -4.88 10.11 -18.88
N VAL A 36 -3.66 9.63 -18.64
CA VAL A 36 -3.37 8.19 -18.43
C VAL A 36 -3.18 7.82 -16.95
N MET A 37 -3.19 8.77 -16.01
CA MET A 37 -3.01 8.50 -14.57
C MET A 37 -4.30 8.62 -13.72
N GLY A 38 -5.47 8.65 -14.36
CA GLY A 38 -6.78 8.77 -13.69
C GLY A 38 -7.66 7.50 -13.69
N LEU A 39 -7.22 6.41 -14.32
CA LEU A 39 -8.09 5.25 -14.59
C LEU A 39 -7.84 4.09 -13.61
N LEU A 40 -8.15 4.28 -12.33
CA LEU A 40 -8.46 3.21 -11.36
C LEU A 40 -9.25 3.82 -10.19
N VAL A 41 -10.54 4.10 -10.42
CA VAL A 41 -11.43 4.66 -9.40
C VAL A 41 -12.79 4.00 -9.56
N ASN A 42 -13.09 3.05 -8.68
CA ASN A 42 -14.35 2.31 -8.63
C ASN A 42 -15.24 2.97 -7.58
N ASP A 43 -16.27 3.71 -7.97
CA ASP A 43 -17.07 4.46 -7.00
C ASP A 43 -18.11 3.57 -6.32
N VAL A 44 -18.69 3.98 -5.19
CA VAL A 44 -19.56 3.11 -4.39
C VAL A 44 -20.80 3.86 -3.88
N ALA A 45 -21.90 3.17 -3.59
CA ALA A 45 -23.23 3.73 -3.26
C ALA A 45 -23.40 4.16 -1.80
N GLY A 46 -24.55 4.75 -1.43
CA GLY A 46 -24.97 4.96 -0.04
C GLY A 46 -26.46 4.67 0.16
N ASP A 47 -26.87 4.18 1.33
CA ASP A 47 -28.26 3.80 1.61
C ASP A 47 -28.95 4.71 2.64
N VAL A 48 -30.27 4.82 2.57
CA VAL A 48 -31.10 5.50 3.57
C VAL A 48 -31.42 4.55 4.73
N LEU A 49 -30.92 4.86 5.93
CA LEU A 49 -31.19 4.08 7.14
C LEU A 49 -32.49 4.48 7.81
N ALA A 50 -32.76 5.79 7.90
CA ALA A 50 -33.95 6.32 8.56
C ALA A 50 -34.28 7.72 8.07
N VAL A 51 -35.59 8.02 8.00
CA VAL A 51 -36.12 9.36 7.78
C VAL A 51 -37.11 9.67 8.89
N SER A 52 -36.94 10.79 9.59
CA SER A 52 -37.82 11.19 10.68
C SER A 52 -38.08 12.69 10.66
N LYS A 53 -39.27 13.10 11.12
CA LYS A 53 -39.59 14.49 11.45
C LYS A 53 -39.49 14.66 12.96
N LEU A 54 -38.72 15.63 13.41
CA LEU A 54 -38.52 15.91 14.83
C LEU A 54 -38.59 17.41 15.13
N THR A 55 -39.10 17.77 16.30
CA THR A 55 -39.06 19.13 16.81
C THR A 55 -37.82 19.30 17.68
N LYS A 56 -36.84 20.07 17.21
CA LYS A 56 -35.60 20.35 17.92
C LYS A 56 -35.74 21.67 18.67
N CYS A 57 -35.69 21.61 20.00
CA CYS A 57 -35.71 22.79 20.86
C CYS A 57 -34.33 23.06 21.43
N VAL A 58 -33.84 24.30 21.30
CA VAL A 58 -32.56 24.74 21.85
C VAL A 58 -32.84 25.77 22.95
N THR A 59 -32.23 25.56 24.10
CA THR A 59 -32.26 26.51 25.23
C THR A 59 -30.87 27.14 25.37
N SER A 60 -30.80 28.45 25.61
CA SER A 60 -29.56 29.16 25.93
C SER A 60 -29.66 29.75 27.33
N LYS A 61 -28.63 29.60 28.17
CA LYS A 61 -28.61 30.18 29.52
C LYS A 61 -28.44 31.70 29.52
N GLN A 62 -28.09 32.30 28.38
CA GLN A 62 -27.99 33.76 28.23
C GLN A 62 -29.36 34.42 28.03
N ASP A 63 -30.34 33.68 27.48
CA ASP A 63 -31.71 34.13 27.28
C ASP A 63 -32.61 33.32 28.24
N GLN A 64 -32.79 33.83 29.47
CA GLN A 64 -33.34 33.12 30.64
C GLN A 64 -34.76 32.52 30.49
N SER A 65 -35.40 32.61 29.32
CA SER A 65 -36.73 32.06 29.04
C SER A 65 -37.02 31.68 27.57
N ASP A 66 -36.05 31.73 26.66
CA ASP A 66 -36.37 31.66 25.22
C ASP A 66 -36.04 30.28 24.63
N LEU A 67 -36.95 29.32 24.84
CA LEU A 67 -36.91 28.00 24.22
C LEU A 67 -37.21 28.13 22.72
N LYS A 68 -36.19 27.97 21.87
CA LYS A 68 -36.35 28.06 20.41
C LYS A 68 -36.55 26.68 19.81
N CYS A 69 -37.79 26.35 19.50
CA CYS A 69 -38.17 25.09 18.85
C CYS A 69 -38.35 25.26 17.34
N GLN A 70 -37.80 24.32 16.56
CA GLN A 70 -37.97 24.24 15.11
C GLN A 70 -38.24 22.81 14.68
N ASN A 71 -39.16 22.63 13.74
CA ASN A 71 -39.37 21.34 13.09
C ASN A 71 -38.25 21.09 12.08
N LYS A 72 -37.63 19.92 12.19
CA LYS A 72 -36.56 19.47 11.31
C LYS A 72 -36.87 18.07 10.80
N THR A 73 -36.47 17.81 9.57
CA THR A 73 -36.37 16.46 9.05
C THR A 73 -34.93 15.99 9.23
N VAL A 74 -34.77 14.79 9.78
CA VAL A 74 -33.48 14.16 10.01
C VAL A 74 -33.41 12.86 9.23
N VAL A 75 -32.38 12.77 8.41
CA VAL A 75 -32.09 11.60 7.57
C VAL A 75 -30.79 10.99 8.07
N ALA A 76 -30.83 9.70 8.42
CA ALA A 76 -29.63 8.90 8.65
C ALA A 76 -29.30 8.13 7.37
N LEU A 77 -28.06 8.25 6.90
CA LEU A 77 -27.58 7.69 5.64
C LEU A 77 -26.28 6.94 5.87
N THR A 78 -26.07 5.88 5.11
CA THR A 78 -24.73 5.32 4.90
C THR A 78 -24.10 5.94 3.66
N VAL A 79 -22.79 6.13 3.69
CA VAL A 79 -22.01 6.57 2.53
C VAL A 79 -20.78 5.69 2.43
N VAL A 80 -20.69 4.93 1.35
CA VAL A 80 -19.57 4.01 1.13
C VAL A 80 -18.36 4.75 0.56
N ALA A 81 -17.16 4.26 0.85
CA ALA A 81 -15.90 4.87 0.44
C ALA A 81 -15.83 5.05 -1.07
N ASN A 82 -15.14 6.11 -1.50
CA ASN A 82 -14.99 6.46 -2.91
C ASN A 82 -16.33 6.75 -3.65
N SER A 83 -17.42 7.06 -2.96
CA SER A 83 -18.67 7.46 -3.61
C SER A 83 -18.55 8.82 -4.30
N LYS A 84 -18.97 8.90 -5.58
CA LYS A 84 -19.07 10.17 -6.32
C LYS A 84 -20.45 10.81 -6.28
N GLY A 85 -21.47 10.16 -5.71
CA GLY A 85 -22.83 10.72 -5.59
C GLY A 85 -23.53 10.97 -6.94
N ASP A 86 -23.02 10.41 -8.04
CA ASP A 86 -23.65 10.58 -9.35
C ASP A 86 -24.81 9.59 -9.56
N SER A 87 -24.82 8.49 -8.81
CA SER A 87 -25.85 7.43 -8.80
C SER A 87 -26.98 7.69 -7.81
N ASP A 88 -26.66 8.22 -6.63
CA ASP A 88 -27.62 8.49 -5.56
C ASP A 88 -27.77 9.99 -5.31
N GLN A 89 -29.00 10.48 -5.44
CA GLN A 89 -29.35 11.89 -5.24
C GLN A 89 -30.54 12.02 -4.31
N MET A 90 -30.50 12.97 -3.39
CA MET A 90 -31.62 13.27 -2.50
C MET A 90 -32.28 14.58 -2.92
N GLU A 91 -33.58 14.54 -3.17
CA GLU A 91 -34.39 15.73 -3.47
C GLU A 91 -35.22 16.12 -2.25
N VAL A 92 -35.06 17.37 -1.82
CA VAL A 92 -35.66 17.91 -0.60
C VAL A 92 -36.61 19.05 -0.94
N PHE A 93 -37.88 18.89 -0.58
CA PHE A 93 -38.91 19.87 -0.85
C PHE A 93 -39.08 20.83 0.32
N VAL A 94 -38.96 22.11 0.02
CA VAL A 94 -39.03 23.21 0.99
C VAL A 94 -39.79 24.37 0.37
N PRO A 95 -40.72 24.99 1.11
CA PRO A 95 -41.60 26.01 0.55
C PRO A 95 -40.89 27.34 0.24
N ALA A 96 -39.80 27.65 0.94
CA ALA A 96 -38.98 28.84 0.72
C ALA A 96 -37.52 28.62 1.17
N ALA A 97 -36.59 29.42 0.62
CA ALA A 97 -35.17 29.40 0.91
C ALA A 97 -34.60 30.82 0.95
N SER A 98 -33.61 31.08 1.81
CA SER A 98 -32.88 32.35 1.82
C SER A 98 -31.77 32.36 0.76
N ASP A 99 -31.70 33.41 -0.06
CA ASP A 99 -30.61 33.61 -1.03
C ASP A 99 -29.29 34.06 -0.34
N GLU A 100 -28.20 34.22 -1.10
CA GLU A 100 -26.88 34.68 -0.59
C GLU A 100 -26.92 36.05 0.10
N LYS A 101 -27.99 36.84 -0.12
CA LYS A 101 -28.23 38.14 0.51
C LYS A 101 -29.18 38.05 1.71
N GLY A 102 -29.57 36.84 2.11
CA GLY A 102 -30.48 36.56 3.22
C GLY A 102 -31.96 36.78 2.90
N LEU A 103 -32.33 36.98 1.63
CA LEU A 103 -33.73 37.24 1.25
C LEU A 103 -34.47 35.92 1.06
N GLU A 104 -35.61 35.72 1.76
CA GLU A 104 -36.46 34.55 1.53
C GLU A 104 -37.12 34.59 0.14
N ARG A 105 -36.97 33.50 -0.62
CA ARG A 105 -37.56 33.29 -1.93
C ARG A 105 -38.25 31.92 -2.00
N LYS A 106 -39.37 31.85 -2.72
CA LYS A 106 -39.98 30.57 -3.09
C LYS A 106 -39.10 29.87 -4.12
N LEU A 107 -38.84 28.58 -3.89
CA LEU A 107 -38.05 27.75 -4.80
C LEU A 107 -38.89 27.26 -5.97
N LEU A 108 -38.26 27.11 -7.15
CA LEU A 108 -38.91 26.49 -8.31
C LEU A 108 -38.86 24.98 -8.30
N GLN A 109 -37.75 24.45 -7.80
CA GLN A 109 -37.46 23.04 -7.72
C GLN A 109 -37.01 22.72 -6.29
N PRO A 110 -37.20 21.48 -5.83
CA PRO A 110 -36.62 21.03 -4.58
C PRO A 110 -35.10 21.25 -4.57
N TYR A 111 -34.50 21.36 -3.38
CA TYR A 111 -33.05 21.25 -3.28
C TYR A 111 -32.64 19.87 -3.77
N ARG A 112 -31.59 19.83 -4.58
CA ARG A 112 -30.91 18.58 -4.92
C ARG A 112 -29.65 18.47 -4.09
N ILE A 113 -29.52 17.37 -3.37
CA ILE A 113 -28.42 17.10 -2.46
C ILE A 113 -27.67 15.89 -3.00
N VAL A 114 -26.37 16.10 -3.20
CA VAL A 114 -25.45 15.07 -3.66
C VAL A 114 -24.40 14.85 -2.57
N ILE A 115 -24.23 13.61 -2.14
CA ILE A 115 -23.27 13.26 -1.09
C ILE A 115 -22.18 12.38 -1.68
N LYS A 116 -20.93 12.76 -1.45
CA LYS A 116 -19.73 12.10 -1.96
C LYS A 116 -18.81 11.77 -0.81
N LYS A 117 -18.10 10.66 -0.89
CA LYS A 117 -17.06 10.27 0.09
C LYS A 117 -15.77 9.96 -0.66
N SER A 118 -14.68 10.57 -0.21
CA SER A 118 -13.37 10.31 -0.79
C SER A 118 -12.94 8.86 -0.57
N LYS A 119 -11.89 8.44 -1.29
CA LYS A 119 -11.13 7.23 -0.94
C LYS A 119 -10.71 7.29 0.53
N VAL A 120 -10.87 6.17 1.23
CA VAL A 120 -10.46 6.03 2.63
C VAL A 120 -9.02 5.56 2.67
N ARG A 121 -8.21 6.15 3.56
CA ARG A 121 -6.82 5.74 3.76
C ARG A 121 -6.56 5.40 5.22
N TYR A 122 -5.77 4.35 5.43
CA TYR A 122 -5.10 4.08 6.69
C TYR A 122 -3.78 4.86 6.69
N ASN A 123 -3.72 5.92 7.49
CA ASN A 123 -2.54 6.76 7.64
C ASN A 123 -1.72 6.26 8.84
N TYR A 124 -0.57 5.65 8.57
CA TYR A 124 0.36 5.17 9.58
C TYR A 124 1.49 6.20 9.79
N PRO A 125 1.54 6.90 10.94
CA PRO A 125 2.63 7.83 11.24
C PRO A 125 3.97 7.10 11.30
N LEU A 126 5.02 7.80 10.87
CA LEU A 126 6.37 7.24 10.77
C LEU A 126 7.32 7.94 11.73
N GLU A 127 8.16 7.15 12.40
CA GLU A 127 9.23 7.65 13.25
C GLU A 127 10.56 7.11 12.70
N TYR A 128 11.46 8.00 12.30
CA TYR A 128 12.78 7.62 11.80
C TYR A 128 13.57 6.88 12.87
N LYS A 129 14.18 5.75 12.50
CA LYS A 129 15.07 4.99 13.38
C LYS A 129 16.52 5.26 13.04
N GLN A 130 17.01 4.64 11.98
CA GLN A 130 18.35 4.88 11.48
C GLN A 130 18.49 4.49 10.01
N ASN A 131 19.65 4.79 9.44
CA ASN A 131 20.00 4.37 8.10
C ASN A 131 20.65 2.99 8.14
N PHE A 132 20.25 2.14 7.19
CA PHE A 132 20.81 0.80 7.01
C PHE A 132 21.41 0.68 5.61
N ASN A 133 22.58 0.04 5.53
CA ASN A 133 23.25 -0.20 4.25
C ASN A 133 22.53 -1.31 3.47
N ALA A 134 22.42 -1.18 2.15
CA ALA A 134 21.69 -2.16 1.35
C ALA A 134 22.40 -3.53 1.32
N LYS A 135 23.73 -3.52 1.11
CA LYS A 135 24.56 -4.72 1.05
C LYS A 135 25.97 -4.44 1.57
N PRO A 136 26.20 -4.52 2.89
CA PRO A 136 27.56 -4.54 3.42
C PRO A 136 28.32 -5.71 2.81
N ASN A 137 29.59 -5.49 2.49
CA ASN A 137 30.42 -6.48 1.81
C ASN A 137 31.80 -6.58 2.44
N GLU A 138 32.31 -7.79 2.47
CA GLU A 138 33.68 -8.05 2.87
C GLU A 138 34.62 -7.86 1.68
N VAL A 139 35.67 -7.06 1.86
CA VAL A 139 36.78 -6.95 0.93
C VAL A 139 38.00 -7.62 1.55
N VAL A 140 38.62 -8.53 0.82
CA VAL A 140 39.74 -9.33 1.30
C VAL A 140 41.00 -9.01 0.50
N PHE A 141 42.10 -8.80 1.21
CA PHE A 141 43.41 -8.57 0.60
C PHE A 141 44.45 -9.50 1.20
N SER A 142 45.31 -10.09 0.35
CA SER A 142 46.51 -10.81 0.80
C SER A 142 47.59 -9.81 1.20
N ILE A 143 48.14 -9.93 2.41
CA ILE A 143 49.14 -8.98 2.94
C ILE A 143 50.20 -9.69 3.79
N VAL A 144 51.43 -9.18 3.74
CA VAL A 144 52.53 -9.60 4.61
C VAL A 144 52.55 -8.72 5.86
N GLY A 145 52.45 -9.31 7.05
CA GLY A 145 52.46 -8.56 8.30
C GLY A 145 51.15 -7.80 8.57
N CYS A 146 50.02 -8.50 8.47
CA CYS A 146 48.69 -7.94 8.74
C CYS A 146 48.56 -7.38 10.16
N LYS A 147 47.98 -6.17 10.26
CA LYS A 147 47.74 -5.43 11.51
C LYS A 147 46.27 -5.04 11.65
N ALA A 148 45.68 -5.37 12.79
CA ALA A 148 44.29 -5.08 13.12
C ALA A 148 44.09 -4.94 14.65
N GLY A 149 45.14 -4.69 15.42
CA GLY A 149 45.03 -4.48 16.86
C GLY A 149 44.30 -3.17 17.18
N ASP A 150 43.68 -3.08 18.35
CA ASP A 150 42.97 -1.87 18.77
C ASP A 150 43.92 -0.68 19.03
N GLY A 151 45.16 -0.97 19.44
CA GLY A 151 46.22 0.02 19.64
C GLY A 151 47.06 0.33 18.40
N ASP A 152 46.78 -0.27 17.25
CA ASP A 152 47.58 -0.05 16.04
C ASP A 152 47.26 1.34 15.43
N GLU A 153 48.29 2.17 15.23
CA GLU A 153 48.14 3.46 14.52
C GLU A 153 47.84 3.25 13.04
N GLN A 154 48.50 2.28 12.41
CA GLN A 154 48.32 1.90 11.02
C GLN A 154 47.83 0.45 10.93
N VAL A 155 46.61 0.30 10.43
CA VAL A 155 45.90 -0.99 10.30
C VAL A 155 45.69 -1.33 8.83
N SER A 156 45.61 -2.62 8.52
CA SER A 156 45.53 -3.12 7.13
C SER A 156 44.24 -2.72 6.43
N CYS A 157 43.11 -2.59 7.16
CA CYS A 157 41.82 -2.22 6.58
C CYS A 157 41.48 -0.73 6.67
N THR A 158 42.41 0.14 7.09
CA THR A 158 42.17 1.55 7.46
C THR A 158 41.07 1.75 8.51
N TRP A 159 41.21 2.75 9.38
CA TRP A 159 40.16 3.09 10.34
C TRP A 159 39.01 3.81 9.64
N ALA A 160 37.77 3.46 9.99
CA ALA A 160 36.63 4.33 9.69
C ALA A 160 36.55 5.42 10.75
N HIS A 161 36.08 6.61 10.35
CA HIS A 161 36.01 7.78 11.21
C HIS A 161 34.57 8.24 11.37
N ASN A 162 34.25 8.81 12.52
CA ASN A 162 32.92 9.32 12.79
C ASN A 162 32.60 10.47 11.81
N PRO A 163 31.48 10.43 11.07
CA PRO A 163 31.10 11.49 10.15
C PRO A 163 30.96 12.88 10.81
N LYS A 164 30.67 12.93 12.11
CA LYS A 164 30.53 14.19 12.88
C LYS A 164 31.85 14.71 13.45
N ASP A 165 32.81 13.81 13.68
CA ASP A 165 34.14 14.15 14.18
C ASP A 165 35.19 13.24 13.54
N PRO A 166 35.88 13.71 12.50
CA PRO A 166 36.90 12.93 11.80
C PRO A 166 38.06 12.49 12.68
N ASN A 167 38.28 13.10 13.85
CA ASN A 167 39.35 12.70 14.76
C ASN A 167 38.99 11.46 15.59
N VAL A 168 37.70 11.11 15.65
CA VAL A 168 37.21 9.95 16.41
C VAL A 168 37.13 8.73 15.49
N ARG A 169 37.96 7.72 15.78
CA ARG A 169 37.92 6.41 15.11
C ARG A 169 36.66 5.65 15.54
N ILE A 170 35.99 5.03 14.58
CA ILE A 170 34.90 4.09 14.87
C ILE A 170 35.53 2.79 15.37
N ALA A 171 35.13 2.36 16.57
CA ALA A 171 35.60 1.11 17.15
C ALA A 171 35.38 -0.08 16.21
N ASP A 172 36.30 -1.05 16.26
CA ASP A 172 36.27 -2.31 15.48
C ASP A 172 36.33 -2.18 13.95
N SER A 173 36.38 -0.95 13.41
CA SER A 173 36.35 -0.70 11.96
C SER A 173 37.60 -1.14 11.21
N GLN A 174 38.68 -1.44 11.92
CA GLN A 174 39.93 -1.95 11.38
C GLN A 174 39.89 -3.40 10.88
N GLY A 175 38.72 -4.06 10.95
CA GLY A 175 38.53 -5.43 10.46
C GLY A 175 39.30 -6.45 11.28
N PHE A 176 39.70 -7.57 10.66
CA PHE A 176 40.52 -8.58 11.34
C PHE A 176 41.51 -9.25 10.38
N CYS A 177 42.52 -9.90 10.96
CA CYS A 177 43.61 -10.55 10.24
C CYS A 177 43.58 -12.05 10.42
N CYS A 178 43.73 -12.79 9.33
CA CYS A 178 43.97 -14.23 9.34
C CYS A 178 45.41 -14.49 8.94
N LYS A 179 46.19 -15.12 9.83
CA LYS A 179 47.64 -15.32 9.65
C LYS A 179 47.91 -16.79 9.39
N CYS A 180 48.81 -17.10 8.44
CA CYS A 180 49.29 -18.46 8.26
C CYS A 180 49.90 -19.01 9.57
N HIS A 181 49.48 -20.20 9.96
CA HIS A 181 49.97 -21.04 11.03
C HIS A 181 50.79 -22.22 10.47
N GLY A 182 51.73 -22.75 11.25
CA GLY A 182 52.50 -23.97 10.89
C GLY A 182 53.83 -23.77 10.15
N LEU A 183 54.78 -24.68 10.43
CA LEU A 183 56.13 -24.76 9.82
C LEU A 183 56.15 -25.48 8.46
N PHE A 184 55.08 -26.20 8.08
CA PHE A 184 55.07 -27.11 6.92
C PHE A 184 53.93 -26.86 5.93
N GLY A 185 53.68 -25.59 5.60
CA GLY A 185 53.09 -25.22 4.30
C GLY A 185 51.66 -25.68 3.99
N ARG A 186 50.84 -26.05 4.98
CA ARG A 186 49.39 -26.23 4.80
C ARG A 186 48.62 -25.54 5.90
N ASP A 187 48.40 -24.25 5.68
CA ASP A 187 47.40 -23.50 6.41
C ASP A 187 46.44 -22.90 5.38
N SER A 188 45.33 -23.61 5.16
CA SER A 188 44.26 -23.16 4.29
C SER A 188 43.16 -22.57 5.17
N HIS A 189 43.31 -21.30 5.58
CA HIS A 189 42.19 -20.54 6.11
C HIS A 189 41.03 -20.65 5.13
N LYS A 190 39.89 -21.19 5.56
CA LYS A 190 38.74 -21.41 4.67
C LYS A 190 38.11 -20.10 4.19
N ARG A 191 38.44 -18.97 4.85
CA ARG A 191 37.94 -17.64 4.48
C ARG A 191 38.55 -17.09 3.21
N PHE A 192 39.85 -17.30 3.03
CA PHE A 192 40.57 -16.82 1.86
C PHE A 192 41.82 -17.65 1.63
N THR A 193 41.95 -18.18 0.42
CA THR A 193 43.08 -19.03 0.03
C THR A 193 44.34 -18.19 -0.15
N VAL A 194 45.06 -17.93 0.94
CA VAL A 194 46.40 -17.33 0.91
C VAL A 194 47.41 -18.45 0.62
N LYS A 195 48.29 -18.26 -0.37
CA LYS A 195 49.48 -19.11 -0.47
C LYS A 195 50.40 -18.78 0.71
N CYS A 196 50.64 -19.75 1.58
CA CYS A 196 51.53 -19.63 2.73
C CYS A 196 52.93 -20.18 2.36
N PRO A 197 53.83 -19.37 1.77
CA PRO A 197 55.21 -19.78 1.53
C PRO A 197 55.93 -19.99 2.87
N PHE A 198 56.86 -20.94 2.88
CA PHE A 198 57.79 -21.12 3.99
C PHE A 198 58.62 -19.85 4.14
N ASN A 199 58.38 -19.08 5.20
CA ASN A 199 59.09 -17.83 5.45
C ASN A 199 59.63 -17.84 6.89
N VAL A 200 60.95 -17.70 7.02
CA VAL A 200 61.70 -17.75 8.29
C VAL A 200 61.78 -16.35 8.96
N GLY A 201 61.20 -15.33 8.32
CA GLY A 201 61.12 -13.97 8.86
C GLY A 201 59.97 -13.74 9.85
N SER A 202 60.06 -12.66 10.65
CA SER A 202 59.08 -12.31 11.70
C SER A 202 57.71 -11.86 11.18
N LYS A 203 57.58 -11.52 9.89
CA LYS A 203 56.32 -11.11 9.25
C LYS A 203 55.73 -12.28 8.45
N LYS A 204 54.69 -12.90 8.98
CA LYS A 204 53.95 -13.97 8.30
C LYS A 204 53.01 -13.42 7.23
N ASN A 205 52.84 -14.21 6.16
CA ASN A 205 51.78 -13.98 5.19
C ASN A 205 50.41 -14.20 5.85
N GLY A 206 49.42 -13.45 5.37
CA GLY A 206 48.05 -13.58 5.82
C GLY A 206 47.10 -12.79 4.94
N SER A 207 45.88 -12.64 5.42
CA SER A 207 44.83 -11.85 4.78
C SER A 207 44.24 -10.85 5.77
N ALA A 208 43.89 -9.68 5.24
CA ALA A 208 43.08 -8.68 5.93
C ALA A 208 41.64 -8.76 5.42
N HIS A 209 40.68 -8.78 6.34
CA HIS A 209 39.26 -8.89 6.06
C HIS A 209 38.58 -7.60 6.51
N CYS A 210 38.11 -6.82 5.54
CA CYS A 210 37.67 -5.46 5.75
C CYS A 210 36.17 -5.32 5.43
N LEU A 211 35.37 -4.87 6.39
CA LEU A 211 33.97 -4.54 6.14
C LEU A 211 33.88 -3.23 5.35
N ARG A 212 33.06 -3.21 4.31
CA ARG A 212 32.76 -2.07 3.47
C ARG A 212 31.25 -1.96 3.24
N TRP A 213 30.83 -0.77 2.85
CA TRP A 213 29.42 -0.42 2.65
C TRP A 213 29.13 -0.26 1.16
N SER A 214 27.99 -0.79 0.70
CA SER A 214 27.48 -0.48 -0.64
C SER A 214 27.13 1.01 -0.78
N PRO A 215 27.11 1.57 -2.00
CA PRO A 215 26.64 2.95 -2.19
C PRO A 215 25.15 3.13 -1.87
N GLU A 216 24.34 2.08 -2.01
CA GLU A 216 22.90 2.14 -1.71
C GLU A 216 22.65 2.05 -0.19
N TRP A 217 21.84 2.98 0.32
CA TRP A 217 21.40 3.08 1.71
C TRP A 217 19.89 3.24 1.78
N TYR A 218 19.30 2.82 2.90
CA TYR A 218 17.87 2.96 3.17
C TYR A 218 17.66 3.70 4.49
N SER A 219 16.70 4.60 4.50
CA SER A 219 16.14 5.15 5.73
C SER A 219 15.06 4.20 6.26
N ALA A 220 15.22 3.73 7.50
CA ALA A 220 14.22 2.90 8.14
C ALA A 220 13.35 3.72 9.10
N TYR A 221 12.05 3.44 9.06
CA TYR A 221 11.04 4.09 9.89
C TYR A 221 10.24 3.04 10.65
N SER A 222 10.04 3.26 11.95
CA SER A 222 9.04 2.51 12.69
C SER A 222 7.65 3.05 12.40
N ILE A 223 6.72 2.12 12.24
CA ILE A 223 5.35 2.39 11.85
C ILE A 223 4.49 2.41 13.12
N GLN A 224 3.78 3.52 13.33
CA GLN A 224 2.88 3.69 14.47
C GLN A 224 1.46 3.22 14.12
N GLU A 225 0.56 3.26 15.11
CA GLU A 225 -0.86 2.94 14.90
C GLU A 225 -1.52 3.82 13.83
N TYR A 226 -2.37 3.21 13.02
CA TYR A 226 -3.02 3.92 11.92
C TYR A 226 -4.14 4.84 12.40
N LYS A 227 -4.39 5.89 11.62
CA LYS A 227 -5.58 6.74 11.70
C LYS A 227 -6.34 6.66 10.39
N ILE A 228 -7.65 6.55 10.46
CA ILE A 228 -8.52 6.56 9.28
C ILE A 228 -8.68 8.01 8.81
N ASP A 229 -8.57 8.24 7.51
CA ASP A 229 -8.67 9.57 6.91
C ASP A 229 -9.50 9.54 5.63
N PHE A 230 -10.50 10.41 5.57
CA PHE A 230 -11.40 10.63 4.43
C PHE A 230 -12.19 11.93 4.62
N THR A 231 -12.83 12.38 3.55
CA THR A 231 -13.76 13.51 3.55
C THR A 231 -15.09 13.08 2.95
N ILE A 232 -16.20 13.44 3.61
CA ILE A 232 -17.56 13.36 3.07
C ILE A 232 -18.00 14.77 2.74
N SER A 233 -18.33 15.00 1.47
CA SER A 233 -18.84 16.28 0.97
C SER A 233 -20.32 16.16 0.65
N MET A 234 -21.10 17.17 1.05
CA MET A 234 -22.49 17.34 0.67
C MET A 234 -22.63 18.61 -0.16
N THR A 235 -22.97 18.44 -1.43
CA THR A 235 -23.28 19.53 -2.36
C THR A 235 -24.77 19.80 -2.34
N ILE A 236 -25.15 21.03 -2.02
CA ILE A 236 -26.51 21.54 -1.97
C ILE A 236 -26.72 22.38 -3.23
N GLN A 237 -27.63 21.94 -4.10
CA GLN A 237 -27.96 22.63 -5.35
C GLN A 237 -29.33 23.29 -5.23
N MET A 238 -29.39 24.60 -5.50
CA MET A 238 -30.61 25.40 -5.50
C MET A 238 -30.89 25.93 -6.89
N MET A 239 -32.14 25.79 -7.36
CA MET A 239 -32.61 26.41 -8.61
C MET A 239 -33.56 27.56 -8.29
N LEU A 240 -33.13 28.79 -8.59
CA LEU A 240 -33.92 30.00 -8.34
C LEU A 240 -34.81 30.37 -9.55
N ALA A 241 -35.99 30.89 -9.26
CA ALA A 241 -36.85 31.57 -10.24
C ALA A 241 -36.51 33.05 -10.32
N ASN A 242 -36.70 33.63 -11.51
CA ASN A 242 -37.26 34.97 -11.58
C ASN A 242 -38.66 34.91 -12.19
N ASN A 243 -39.60 35.63 -11.60
CA ASN A 243 -40.87 35.92 -12.23
C ASN A 243 -40.67 37.11 -13.20
N PHE A 244 -40.49 36.83 -14.48
CA PHE A 244 -40.69 37.82 -15.53
C PHE A 244 -41.94 37.43 -16.33
N ASN A 245 -43.00 38.24 -16.20
CA ASN A 245 -44.22 38.15 -17.03
C ASN A 245 -44.92 36.78 -17.06
N GLY A 246 -45.01 36.08 -15.93
CA GLY A 246 -45.80 34.84 -15.82
C GLY A 246 -45.15 33.59 -16.44
N ASN A 247 -43.99 33.73 -17.08
CA ASN A 247 -43.16 32.60 -17.48
C ASN A 247 -42.08 32.38 -16.43
N VAL A 248 -42.06 31.16 -15.88
CA VAL A 248 -41.08 30.73 -14.89
C VAL A 248 -39.87 30.19 -15.63
N GLU A 249 -38.79 30.96 -15.72
CA GLU A 249 -37.50 30.48 -16.24
C GLU A 249 -36.47 30.30 -15.12
N PRO A 250 -35.64 29.24 -15.16
CA PRO A 250 -34.56 29.03 -14.21
C PRO A 250 -33.47 30.09 -14.41
N THR A 251 -33.17 30.87 -13.37
CA THR A 251 -32.28 32.04 -13.50
C THR A 251 -30.89 31.85 -12.92
N SER A 252 -30.72 30.99 -11.92
CA SER A 252 -29.40 30.61 -11.41
C SER A 252 -29.42 29.30 -10.62
N THR A 253 -28.32 28.55 -10.73
CA THR A 253 -28.00 27.42 -9.85
C THR A 253 -27.01 27.90 -8.80
N VAL A 254 -27.41 27.94 -7.54
CA VAL A 254 -26.48 28.22 -6.43
C VAL A 254 -26.00 26.89 -5.87
N LEU A 255 -24.67 26.73 -5.82
CA LEU A 255 -23.99 25.54 -5.33
C LEU A 255 -23.29 25.87 -4.01
N GLU A 256 -23.68 25.19 -2.94
CA GLU A 256 -23.00 25.25 -1.66
C GLU A 256 -22.44 23.86 -1.30
N GLU A 257 -21.21 23.80 -0.82
CA GLU A 257 -20.58 22.54 -0.39
C GLU A 257 -20.19 22.61 1.08
N ILE A 258 -20.64 21.64 1.86
CA ILE A 258 -20.20 21.44 3.25
C ILE A 258 -19.55 20.06 3.38
N HIS A 259 -18.56 19.94 4.27
CA HIS A 259 -17.79 18.70 4.42
C HIS A 259 -17.62 18.29 5.88
N VAL A 260 -17.57 16.98 6.11
CA VAL A 260 -17.20 16.36 7.39
C VAL A 260 -16.06 15.36 7.18
N SER A 261 -15.29 15.14 8.23
CA SER A 261 -14.17 14.19 8.25
C SER A 261 -13.97 13.67 9.68
N PRO A 262 -13.14 12.64 9.90
CA PRO A 262 -12.75 12.24 11.25
C PRO A 262 -12.15 13.37 12.11
N ARG A 263 -11.63 14.45 11.49
CA ARG A 263 -11.11 15.64 12.17
C ARG A 263 -12.18 16.72 12.40
N GLN A 264 -13.25 16.71 11.61
CA GLN A 264 -14.35 17.67 11.65
C GLN A 264 -15.69 16.92 11.58
N LEU A 265 -16.24 16.58 12.74
CA LEU A 265 -17.41 15.70 12.83
C LEU A 265 -18.74 16.38 12.47
N PHE A 266 -18.77 17.70 12.28
CA PHE A 266 -19.98 18.43 11.93
C PHE A 266 -19.71 19.61 11.00
N ALA A 267 -20.70 19.93 10.17
CA ALA A 267 -20.72 21.12 9.33
C ALA A 267 -22.14 21.68 9.20
N LEU A 268 -22.24 22.98 8.95
CA LEU A 268 -23.48 23.72 8.75
C LEU A 268 -23.40 24.47 7.43
N SER A 269 -24.52 24.59 6.72
CA SER A 269 -24.63 25.55 5.62
C SER A 269 -24.55 26.99 6.14
N SER A 270 -24.17 27.91 5.28
CA SER A 270 -24.17 29.37 5.46
C SER A 270 -25.52 29.88 5.95
N SER A 271 -26.61 29.38 5.36
CA SER A 271 -28.00 29.64 5.76
C SER A 271 -28.42 28.92 7.05
N ARG A 272 -27.64 27.94 7.52
CA ARG A 272 -27.98 27.01 8.62
C ARG A 272 -29.21 26.14 8.38
N SER A 273 -29.73 26.12 7.15
CA SER A 273 -30.84 25.27 6.72
C SER A 273 -30.46 23.79 6.65
N PHE A 274 -29.17 23.49 6.46
CA PHE A 274 -28.63 22.14 6.45
C PHE A 274 -27.54 21.98 7.50
N SER A 275 -27.51 20.81 8.13
CA SER A 275 -26.40 20.37 8.97
C SER A 275 -26.06 18.93 8.65
N MET A 276 -24.77 18.63 8.53
CA MET A 276 -24.26 17.28 8.35
C MET A 276 -23.41 16.92 9.56
N LYS A 277 -23.64 15.73 10.13
CA LYS A 277 -22.84 15.19 11.23
C LYS A 277 -22.39 13.77 10.91
N LEU A 278 -21.09 13.52 11.06
CA LEU A 278 -20.50 12.18 11.01
C LEU A 278 -20.72 11.48 12.35
N GLN A 279 -21.40 10.33 12.34
CA GLN A 279 -21.66 9.55 13.54
C GLN A 279 -20.54 8.54 13.83
N GLY A 280 -19.92 8.03 12.76
CA GLY A 280 -18.84 7.05 12.82
C GLY A 280 -18.85 6.16 11.58
N ASP A 281 -18.00 5.14 11.60
CA ASP A 281 -17.88 4.15 10.54
C ASP A 281 -18.40 2.79 11.01
N LEU A 282 -19.01 2.04 10.10
CA LEU A 282 -19.34 0.64 10.33
C LEU A 282 -18.04 -0.18 10.27
N ALA A 283 -17.96 -1.23 11.09
CA ALA A 283 -16.84 -2.14 11.06
C ALA A 283 -16.78 -2.85 9.69
N ASP A 284 -15.61 -2.82 9.05
CA ASP A 284 -15.39 -3.54 7.80
C ASP A 284 -15.17 -5.04 8.07
N TYR A 285 -15.47 -5.87 7.09
CA TYR A 285 -15.26 -7.32 7.13
C TYR A 285 -13.77 -7.70 6.99
N ARG A 286 -12.92 -6.75 6.60
CA ARG A 286 -11.46 -6.92 6.54
C ARG A 286 -10.79 -5.91 7.47
N PRO A 287 -9.99 -6.37 8.45
CA PRO A 287 -9.26 -5.45 9.30
C PRO A 287 -8.14 -4.75 8.53
N ALA A 288 -7.69 -3.60 9.05
CA ALA A 288 -6.52 -2.91 8.54
C ALA A 288 -5.26 -3.82 8.64
N PRO A 289 -4.30 -3.71 7.72
CA PRO A 289 -3.06 -4.48 7.78
C PRO A 289 -2.28 -4.23 9.07
N VAL A 290 -1.85 -5.32 9.71
CA VAL A 290 -0.97 -5.30 10.89
C VAL A 290 0.48 -5.13 10.43
N ILE A 291 0.97 -3.89 10.42
CA ILE A 291 2.32 -3.56 9.94
C ILE A 291 3.19 -2.84 10.98
N TYR A 292 2.70 -2.60 12.20
CA TYR A 292 3.46 -1.91 13.26
C TYR A 292 4.67 -2.70 13.77
N GLU A 293 4.72 -4.02 13.54
CA GLU A 293 5.86 -4.90 13.90
C GLU A 293 6.97 -4.89 12.85
N LYS A 294 6.80 -4.09 11.79
CA LYS A 294 7.75 -3.97 10.67
C LYS A 294 8.42 -2.59 10.67
N TYR A 295 9.57 -2.53 10.04
CA TYR A 295 10.18 -1.28 9.60
C TYR A 295 9.87 -1.04 8.12
N LEU A 296 9.48 0.20 7.80
CA LEU A 296 9.42 0.70 6.43
C LEU A 296 10.81 1.16 6.02
N ASN A 297 11.35 0.61 4.95
CA ASN A 297 12.65 0.94 4.40
C ASN A 297 12.46 1.67 3.08
N ILE A 298 12.92 2.92 3.04
CA ILE A 298 12.85 3.77 1.85
C ILE A 298 14.28 3.98 1.34
N PRO A 299 14.58 3.68 0.05
CA PRO A 299 15.88 3.96 -0.53
C PRO A 299 16.22 5.46 -0.38
N ARG A 300 17.43 5.76 0.08
CA ARG A 300 17.91 7.13 0.21
C ARG A 300 18.29 7.66 -1.17
N GLU A 301 17.77 8.83 -1.51
CA GLU A 301 18.26 9.60 -2.66
C GLU A 301 19.37 10.55 -2.20
N ASP A 302 20.53 10.50 -2.85
CA ASP A 302 21.71 11.30 -2.49
C ASP A 302 21.51 12.81 -2.72
N THR A 303 20.49 13.20 -3.49
CA THR A 303 20.24 14.59 -3.92
C THR A 303 19.25 15.36 -3.04
N GLY A 304 18.83 14.83 -1.90
CA GLY A 304 17.91 15.54 -0.97
C GLY A 304 16.52 15.82 -1.57
N GLY A 305 16.16 15.14 -2.66
CA GLY A 305 14.81 15.18 -3.23
C GLY A 305 13.80 14.41 -2.38
N GLN A 306 12.51 14.66 -2.60
CA GLN A 306 11.47 13.78 -2.05
C GLN A 306 11.69 12.36 -2.60
N PRO A 307 11.55 11.30 -1.77
CA PRO A 307 11.69 9.94 -2.26
C PRO A 307 10.74 9.72 -3.43
N LYS A 308 11.24 9.21 -4.56
CA LYS A 308 10.34 8.77 -5.63
C LYS A 308 9.31 7.80 -5.04
N ASN A 309 8.06 7.96 -5.45
CA ASN A 309 6.96 7.06 -5.11
C ASN A 309 7.12 5.73 -5.88
N ASP A 310 8.18 5.01 -5.57
CA ASP A 310 8.50 3.68 -6.10
C ASP A 310 8.11 2.64 -5.05
N LEU A 311 6.84 2.22 -5.12
CA LEU A 311 6.28 1.22 -4.21
C LEU A 311 7.03 -0.11 -4.25
N PHE A 312 7.71 -0.41 -5.36
CA PHE A 312 8.52 -1.61 -5.49
C PHE A 312 9.90 -1.47 -4.84
N GLY A 313 10.41 -0.24 -4.73
CA GLY A 313 11.64 0.08 -4.02
C GLY A 313 11.47 0.11 -2.50
N TRP A 314 10.25 0.30 -2.00
CA TRP A 314 9.96 0.35 -0.56
C TRP A 314 9.68 -1.04 0.01
N MET A 315 10.30 -1.35 1.15
CA MET A 315 10.19 -2.67 1.79
C MET A 315 9.68 -2.56 3.23
N LEU A 316 8.76 -3.45 3.59
CA LEU A 316 8.26 -3.70 4.94
C LEU A 316 8.86 -5.00 5.47
N ILE A 317 9.77 -4.89 6.43
CA ILE A 317 10.53 -6.03 6.96
C ILE A 317 10.34 -6.12 8.47
N ASP A 318 10.15 -7.33 8.98
CA ASP A 318 9.96 -7.59 10.41
C ASP A 318 11.15 -7.10 11.26
N LYS A 319 10.84 -6.45 12.39
CA LYS A 319 11.85 -5.89 13.31
C LYS A 319 12.86 -6.93 13.80
N ASN A 320 12.48 -8.21 13.89
CA ASN A 320 13.38 -9.29 14.32
C ASN A 320 14.54 -9.58 13.34
N LYS A 321 14.46 -9.08 12.10
CA LYS A 321 15.53 -9.20 11.09
C LYS A 321 16.61 -8.12 11.23
N TYR A 322 16.48 -7.21 12.19
CA TYR A 322 17.38 -6.08 12.41
C TYR A 322 18.26 -6.26 13.64
N THR A 323 19.44 -5.64 13.59
CA THR A 323 20.31 -5.35 14.72
C THR A 323 20.57 -3.85 14.73
N GLU A 324 20.08 -3.16 15.76
CA GLU A 324 20.18 -1.70 15.82
C GLU A 324 21.56 -1.24 16.29
N ASP A 325 22.18 -2.01 17.19
CA ASP A 325 23.53 -1.79 17.71
C ASP A 325 24.63 -2.37 16.80
N GLY A 326 24.25 -3.12 15.77
CA GLY A 326 25.15 -3.72 14.79
C GLY A 326 26.00 -4.87 15.35
N ARG A 327 25.57 -5.51 16.45
CA ARG A 327 26.32 -6.57 17.14
C ARG A 327 25.91 -7.99 16.77
N GLU A 328 24.86 -8.17 15.97
CA GLU A 328 24.42 -9.49 15.51
C GLU A 328 24.79 -9.73 14.05
N CYS A 329 25.35 -10.90 13.76
CA CYS A 329 25.62 -11.34 12.39
C CYS A 329 24.33 -11.68 11.64
N ASP A 330 24.40 -11.60 10.31
CA ASP A 330 23.34 -12.06 9.39
C ASP A 330 21.97 -11.41 9.65
N LYS A 331 22.00 -10.15 10.09
CA LYS A 331 20.87 -9.26 10.29
C LYS A 331 21.09 -7.92 9.60
N ILE A 332 19.99 -7.23 9.26
CA ILE A 332 20.04 -5.88 8.71
C ILE A 332 20.61 -4.94 9.77
N GLY A 333 21.69 -4.22 9.43
CA GLY A 333 22.40 -3.33 10.36
C GLY A 333 23.65 -3.92 10.98
N VAL A 334 24.03 -5.15 10.61
CA VAL A 334 25.32 -5.74 11.00
C VAL A 334 26.46 -4.73 10.78
N SER A 335 27.33 -4.59 11.78
CA SER A 335 28.38 -3.59 11.79
C SER A 335 29.73 -4.18 12.18
N TYR A 336 30.72 -3.29 12.33
CA TYR A 336 32.13 -3.64 12.50
C TYR A 336 32.37 -4.62 13.65
N THR A 337 31.73 -4.42 14.81
CA THR A 337 31.89 -5.29 15.99
C THR A 337 31.47 -6.74 15.72
N ALA A 338 30.26 -6.95 15.16
CA ALA A 338 29.78 -8.29 14.80
C ALA A 338 30.70 -8.97 13.78
N PHE A 339 31.13 -8.22 12.75
CA PHE A 339 31.99 -8.74 11.70
C PHE A 339 33.40 -9.09 12.20
N ARG A 340 33.99 -8.24 13.06
CA ARG A 340 35.34 -8.42 13.61
C ARG A 340 35.41 -9.61 14.58
N TYR A 341 34.43 -9.75 15.46
CA TYR A 341 34.44 -10.74 16.55
C TYR A 341 33.56 -11.98 16.27
N GLN A 342 33.30 -12.27 15.00
CA GLN A 342 32.61 -13.52 14.63
C GLN A 342 33.41 -14.75 15.08
N THR A 343 32.73 -15.76 15.61
CA THR A 343 33.34 -17.02 16.05
C THR A 343 34.01 -17.72 14.87
N ASP A 344 35.25 -18.18 15.09
CA ASP A 344 36.08 -18.88 14.10
C ASP A 344 36.21 -18.14 12.76
N GLY A 345 36.24 -16.80 12.78
CA GLY A 345 36.15 -15.99 11.57
C GLY A 345 37.07 -16.41 10.43
N CYS A 346 38.33 -16.75 10.72
CA CYS A 346 39.32 -17.19 9.73
C CYS A 346 39.04 -18.57 9.09
N ASP A 347 38.27 -19.41 9.78
CA ASP A 347 37.90 -20.76 9.35
C ASP A 347 36.51 -20.82 8.70
N ARG A 348 35.84 -19.68 8.56
CA ARG A 348 34.55 -19.55 7.86
C ARG A 348 34.72 -19.03 6.45
N ARG A 349 33.74 -19.22 5.57
CA ARG A 349 33.80 -18.71 4.19
C ARG A 349 33.77 -17.18 4.16
N SER A 350 34.37 -16.58 3.13
CA SER A 350 34.21 -15.13 2.88
C SER A 350 32.72 -14.76 2.77
N GLN A 351 32.38 -13.53 3.14
CA GLN A 351 31.03 -12.96 3.24
C GLN A 351 30.16 -13.53 4.38
N THR A 352 30.68 -14.43 5.20
CA THR A 352 30.02 -14.84 6.46
C THR A 352 29.76 -13.60 7.34
N CYS A 353 28.63 -13.61 8.06
CA CYS A 353 28.11 -12.54 8.92
C CYS A 353 27.34 -11.44 8.15
N LEU A 354 27.35 -11.47 6.81
CA LEU A 354 26.78 -10.44 5.93
C LEU A 354 25.61 -10.95 5.07
N ALA A 355 24.92 -12.02 5.50
CA ALA A 355 23.69 -12.51 4.87
C ALA A 355 22.44 -11.77 5.37
N ASN A 356 21.29 -11.97 4.72
CA ASN A 356 19.99 -11.40 5.09
C ASN A 356 19.98 -9.87 5.15
N GLN A 357 20.61 -9.22 4.17
CA GLN A 357 20.66 -7.78 4.04
C GLN A 357 19.49 -7.27 3.18
N LEU A 358 19.23 -5.96 3.20
CA LEU A 358 18.13 -5.34 2.44
C LEU A 358 18.16 -5.69 0.94
N ALA A 359 19.35 -5.72 0.34
CA ALA A 359 19.50 -6.12 -1.05
C ALA A 359 19.13 -7.59 -1.30
N ASP A 360 19.33 -8.48 -0.32
CA ASP A 360 18.96 -9.89 -0.45
C ASP A 360 17.43 -10.05 -0.52
N PHE A 361 16.70 -9.34 0.36
CA PHE A 361 15.23 -9.31 0.34
C PHE A 361 14.67 -8.65 -0.93
N LYS A 362 15.29 -7.56 -1.38
CA LYS A 362 14.95 -6.90 -2.65
C LYS A 362 15.15 -7.83 -3.85
N ASN A 363 16.26 -8.58 -3.88
CA ASN A 363 16.55 -9.54 -4.94
C ASN A 363 15.56 -10.70 -4.94
N GLU A 364 15.15 -11.18 -3.76
CA GLU A 364 14.11 -12.20 -3.62
C GLU A 364 12.79 -11.71 -4.23
N ASP A 365 12.32 -10.52 -3.86
CA ASP A 365 11.09 -9.94 -4.43
C ASP A 365 11.19 -9.68 -5.94
N MET A 366 12.36 -9.24 -6.43
CA MET A 366 12.59 -9.07 -7.86
C MET A 366 12.49 -10.40 -8.62
N GLN A 367 13.02 -11.49 -8.06
CA GLN A 367 12.93 -12.81 -8.68
C GLN A 367 11.49 -13.30 -8.69
N ARG A 368 10.79 -13.20 -7.55
CA ARG A 368 9.36 -13.56 -7.45
C ARG A 368 8.51 -12.83 -8.49
N ARG A 369 8.77 -11.54 -8.70
CA ARG A 369 8.07 -10.75 -9.72
C ARG A 369 8.35 -11.21 -11.15
N LYS A 370 9.60 -11.58 -11.46
CA LYS A 370 9.95 -12.16 -12.77
C LYS A 370 9.19 -13.47 -13.02
N ASP A 371 8.95 -14.22 -11.95
CA ASP A 371 8.20 -15.47 -11.97
C ASP A 371 6.66 -15.25 -11.93
N GLY A 372 6.20 -13.99 -11.99
CA GLY A 372 4.77 -13.66 -11.95
C GLY A 372 4.12 -13.84 -10.57
N LEU A 373 4.92 -13.98 -9.52
CA LEU A 373 4.47 -14.21 -8.15
C LEU A 373 4.40 -12.89 -7.36
N ARG A 374 3.55 -12.86 -6.33
CA ARG A 374 3.42 -11.72 -5.44
C ARG A 374 4.69 -11.55 -4.57
N PRO A 375 5.23 -10.34 -4.42
CA PRO A 375 6.36 -10.07 -3.53
C PRO A 375 6.00 -10.29 -2.06
N PHE A 376 7.01 -10.53 -1.23
CA PHE A 376 6.90 -10.74 0.22
C PHE A 376 7.19 -9.50 1.06
N TYR A 377 8.09 -8.62 0.62
CA TYR A 377 8.57 -7.50 1.43
C TYR A 377 8.12 -6.16 0.89
N SER A 378 7.92 -6.04 -0.42
CA SER A 378 7.49 -4.79 -1.03
C SER A 378 6.13 -4.31 -0.51
N VAL A 379 5.99 -2.99 -0.35
CA VAL A 379 4.76 -2.34 0.14
C VAL A 379 3.55 -2.64 -0.75
N VAL A 380 3.77 -2.90 -2.05
CA VAL A 380 2.69 -3.23 -3.02
C VAL A 380 1.82 -4.41 -2.60
N GLN A 381 2.30 -5.29 -1.71
CA GLN A 381 1.49 -6.38 -1.19
C GLN A 381 0.29 -5.92 -0.36
N TYR A 382 0.24 -4.65 0.08
CA TYR A 382 -0.90 -4.07 0.80
C TYR A 382 -1.78 -3.19 -0.10
N GLY A 383 -1.60 -3.27 -1.42
CA GLY A 383 -2.33 -2.49 -2.40
C GLY A 383 -1.66 -1.16 -2.70
N ASN A 384 -2.46 -0.17 -3.10
CA ASN A 384 -1.97 1.18 -3.36
C ASN A 384 -1.53 1.83 -2.05
N ALA A 385 -0.26 2.18 -1.97
CA ALA A 385 0.26 2.97 -0.88
C ALA A 385 0.86 4.28 -1.40
N ILE A 386 0.95 5.26 -0.51
CA ILE A 386 1.56 6.56 -0.77
C ILE A 386 2.36 6.89 0.47
N TYR A 387 3.56 7.41 0.29
CA TYR A 387 4.33 8.04 1.36
C TYR A 387 4.24 9.55 1.16
N ASP A 388 3.81 10.25 2.20
CA ASP A 388 4.23 11.63 2.40
C ASP A 388 5.29 11.67 3.51
N SER A 389 6.00 12.78 3.65
CA SER A 389 7.12 12.91 4.58
C SER A 389 6.80 12.59 6.05
N GLU A 390 5.53 12.36 6.41
CA GLU A 390 5.05 12.14 7.77
C GLU A 390 4.38 10.77 7.97
N ALA A 391 3.82 10.15 6.92
CA ALA A 391 3.06 8.92 7.04
C ALA A 391 3.15 7.99 5.81
N LEU A 392 3.08 6.69 6.10
CA LEU A 392 2.71 5.67 5.11
C LEU A 392 1.19 5.62 5.05
N LYS A 393 0.62 5.90 3.88
CA LYS A 393 -0.82 5.86 3.64
C LYS A 393 -1.15 4.65 2.78
N VAL A 394 -1.94 3.72 3.31
CA VAL A 394 -2.42 2.54 2.57
C VAL A 394 -3.89 2.73 2.22
N GLN A 395 -4.27 2.46 0.98
CA GLN A 395 -5.66 2.49 0.54
C GLN A 395 -6.48 1.47 1.35
N ALA A 396 -7.52 1.95 2.04
CA ALA A 396 -8.47 1.08 2.70
C ALA A 396 -9.45 0.47 1.67
N PRO A 397 -10.15 -0.64 1.99
CA PRO A 397 -11.16 -1.19 1.11
C PRO A 397 -12.21 -0.15 0.73
N ASP A 398 -12.60 -0.14 -0.55
CA ASP A 398 -13.65 0.76 -1.02
C ASP A 398 -15.04 0.37 -0.46
N THR A 399 -15.15 -0.72 0.31
CA THR A 399 -16.37 -1.15 1.03
C THR A 399 -16.61 -0.41 2.36
N MET A 400 -15.66 0.39 2.84
CA MET A 400 -15.79 1.08 4.13
C MET A 400 -16.95 2.07 4.14
N THR A 401 -17.89 1.85 5.05
CA THR A 401 -19.16 2.58 5.11
C THR A 401 -19.21 3.53 6.30
N SER A 402 -19.50 4.81 6.06
CA SER A 402 -19.70 5.80 7.12
C SER A 402 -21.18 6.07 7.35
N VAL A 403 -21.57 6.30 8.60
CA VAL A 403 -22.92 6.74 8.96
C VAL A 403 -22.92 8.25 9.17
N ILE A 404 -23.74 8.95 8.42
CA ILE A 404 -23.97 10.38 8.59
C ILE A 404 -25.44 10.65 8.94
N THR A 405 -25.66 11.77 9.63
CA THR A 405 -27.00 12.33 9.81
C THR A 405 -27.05 13.70 9.17
N VAL A 406 -28.03 13.91 8.29
CA VAL A 406 -28.34 15.21 7.71
C VAL A 406 -29.60 15.73 8.38
N GLU A 407 -29.50 16.87 9.07
CA GLU A 407 -30.67 17.60 9.54
C GLU A 407 -30.96 18.76 8.58
N MET A 408 -32.22 18.94 8.24
CA MET A 408 -32.70 20.01 7.38
C MET A 408 -34.08 20.49 7.81
N ALA A 409 -34.41 21.76 7.54
CA ALA A 409 -35.78 22.23 7.68
C ALA A 409 -36.53 21.91 6.38
N ALA A 410 -37.23 20.76 6.29
CA ALA A 410 -37.94 20.36 5.08
C ALA A 410 -39.23 19.59 5.36
N ASP A 411 -40.21 19.74 4.46
CA ASP A 411 -41.54 19.12 4.60
C ASP A 411 -41.58 17.70 4.04
N ASN A 412 -40.88 17.44 2.95
CA ASN A 412 -40.86 16.14 2.29
C ASN A 412 -39.50 15.86 1.64
N ILE A 413 -39.14 14.59 1.53
CA ILE A 413 -37.87 14.12 0.97
C ILE A 413 -38.16 12.99 -0.01
N ARG A 414 -37.47 12.99 -1.14
CA ARG A 414 -37.40 11.88 -2.09
C ARG A 414 -35.95 11.45 -2.25
N PHE A 415 -35.74 10.14 -2.27
CA PHE A 415 -34.45 9.56 -2.60
C PHE A 415 -34.52 9.00 -4.01
N LEU A 416 -33.60 9.43 -4.87
CA LEU A 416 -33.51 9.02 -6.26
C LEU A 416 -32.24 8.20 -6.43
N THR A 417 -32.42 6.94 -6.84
CA THR A 417 -31.33 6.04 -7.18
C THR A 417 -31.38 5.77 -8.67
N ASN A 418 -30.28 6.04 -9.35
CA ASN A 418 -30.13 5.71 -10.75
C ASN A 418 -30.02 4.21 -10.92
N ARG A 419 -30.79 3.68 -11.88
CA ARG A 419 -30.76 2.28 -12.25
C ARG A 419 -30.30 2.16 -13.70
N SER A 420 -29.28 1.36 -13.95
CA SER A 420 -28.78 1.08 -15.28
C SER A 420 -28.48 -0.41 -15.44
N PRO A 421 -28.66 -1.01 -16.63
CA PRO A 421 -28.18 -2.37 -16.90
C PRO A 421 -26.64 -2.41 -17.00
N GLY A 422 -26.05 -3.51 -16.53
CA GLY A 422 -24.60 -3.75 -16.56
C GLY A 422 -24.28 -5.11 -17.19
N LYS A 423 -23.01 -5.29 -17.58
CA LYS A 423 -22.52 -6.54 -18.17
C LYS A 423 -21.12 -6.88 -17.66
N ILE A 424 -20.87 -8.17 -17.40
CA ILE A 424 -19.54 -8.70 -17.13
C ILE A 424 -18.87 -8.95 -18.47
N GLN A 425 -17.90 -8.11 -18.84
CA GLN A 425 -17.15 -8.25 -20.08
C GLN A 425 -16.17 -9.41 -20.01
N LYS A 426 -15.55 -9.58 -18.83
CA LYS A 426 -14.52 -10.58 -18.60
C LYS A 426 -14.50 -10.97 -17.12
N ALA A 427 -14.30 -12.25 -16.84
CA ALA A 427 -13.96 -12.74 -15.51
C ALA A 427 -12.98 -13.90 -15.66
N GLU A 428 -11.75 -13.76 -15.14
CA GLU A 428 -10.73 -14.78 -15.28
C GLU A 428 -9.86 -14.94 -14.03
N VAL A 429 -9.36 -16.15 -13.83
CA VAL A 429 -8.37 -16.49 -12.82
C VAL A 429 -7.25 -17.24 -13.51
N LYS A 430 -6.01 -16.74 -13.40
CA LYS A 430 -4.84 -17.48 -13.88
C LYS A 430 -4.57 -18.67 -12.96
N SER A 431 -4.03 -19.75 -13.52
CA SER A 431 -3.67 -20.92 -12.69
C SER A 431 -2.62 -20.53 -11.65
N PHE A 432 -2.78 -21.03 -10.43
CA PHE A 432 -1.88 -20.68 -9.31
C PHE A 432 -1.68 -21.87 -8.37
N GLU A 433 -0.60 -21.83 -7.60
CA GLU A 433 -0.27 -22.85 -6.62
C GLU A 433 -1.23 -22.83 -5.43
N ALA A 434 -1.73 -23.99 -5.04
CA ALA A 434 -2.55 -24.16 -3.84
C ALA A 434 -1.81 -23.69 -2.58
N LEU A 435 -2.54 -23.16 -1.60
CA LEU A 435 -2.05 -22.49 -0.39
C LEU A 435 -1.11 -21.29 -0.62
N SER A 436 -0.94 -20.82 -1.86
CA SER A 436 -0.14 -19.64 -2.16
C SER A 436 -0.92 -18.32 -2.05
N ARG A 437 -0.21 -17.20 -2.19
CA ARG A 437 -0.78 -15.82 -2.22
C ARG A 437 -0.98 -15.29 -3.64
N ASN A 438 -0.95 -16.15 -4.65
CA ASN A 438 -0.89 -15.73 -6.06
C ASN A 438 -2.23 -15.78 -6.78
N GLY A 439 -3.28 -16.35 -6.17
CA GLY A 439 -4.61 -16.39 -6.75
C GLY A 439 -5.24 -15.00 -6.85
N VAL A 440 -5.58 -14.57 -8.07
CA VAL A 440 -6.27 -13.31 -8.35
C VAL A 440 -7.38 -13.56 -9.36
N LEU A 441 -8.59 -13.14 -9.00
CA LEU A 441 -9.76 -13.06 -9.88
C LEU A 441 -9.87 -11.65 -10.43
N THR A 442 -9.74 -11.52 -11.75
CA THR A 442 -9.90 -10.24 -12.45
C THR A 442 -11.27 -10.20 -13.11
N VAL A 443 -12.08 -9.20 -12.76
CA VAL A 443 -13.43 -8.99 -13.30
C VAL A 443 -13.48 -7.63 -14.00
N GLU A 444 -13.90 -7.62 -15.26
CA GLU A 444 -14.07 -6.42 -16.06
C GLU A 444 -15.56 -6.20 -16.31
N LEU A 445 -16.04 -5.03 -15.91
CA LEU A 445 -17.45 -4.66 -15.91
C LEU A 445 -17.69 -3.49 -16.86
N ARG A 446 -18.92 -3.39 -17.38
CA ARG A 446 -19.32 -2.26 -18.21
C ARG A 446 -20.78 -1.89 -17.97
N ASN A 447 -21.05 -0.59 -17.79
CA ASN A 447 -22.40 -0.05 -17.86
C ASN A 447 -22.87 -0.07 -19.33
N ILE A 448 -24.02 -0.68 -19.60
CA ILE A 448 -24.59 -0.76 -20.96
C ILE A 448 -25.86 0.09 -21.10
N GLY A 449 -26.23 0.86 -20.07
CA GLY A 449 -27.29 1.85 -20.16
C GLY A 449 -26.78 3.27 -20.40
N GLU A 450 -27.66 4.23 -20.13
CA GLU A 450 -27.50 5.63 -20.52
C GLU A 450 -27.19 6.57 -19.34
N ILE A 451 -27.31 6.07 -18.10
CA ILE A 451 -27.04 6.84 -16.88
C ILE A 451 -26.03 6.12 -15.99
N SER A 452 -25.23 6.90 -15.27
CA SER A 452 -24.33 6.37 -14.24
C SER A 452 -25.15 5.76 -13.10
N ALA A 453 -24.81 4.54 -12.68
CA ALA A 453 -25.54 3.80 -11.66
C ALA A 453 -24.60 2.90 -10.85
N ASP A 454 -25.06 2.52 -9.67
CA ASP A 454 -24.38 1.55 -8.82
C ASP A 454 -24.79 0.12 -9.14
N PHE A 455 -23.84 -0.77 -8.91
CA PHE A 455 -23.95 -2.20 -9.13
C PHE A 455 -23.36 -2.96 -7.95
N TYR A 456 -23.89 -4.16 -7.69
CA TYR A 456 -23.41 -5.04 -6.64
C TYR A 456 -22.81 -6.30 -7.25
N LEU A 457 -21.56 -6.60 -6.92
CA LEU A 457 -20.89 -7.84 -7.25
C LEU A 457 -20.95 -8.81 -6.08
N PHE A 458 -21.39 -10.03 -6.37
CA PHE A 458 -21.37 -11.13 -5.43
C PHE A 458 -20.60 -12.33 -5.97
N PHE A 459 -19.90 -13.01 -5.08
CA PHE A 459 -19.14 -14.22 -5.35
C PHE A 459 -19.76 -15.36 -4.58
N THR A 460 -20.29 -16.35 -5.29
CA THR A 460 -20.99 -17.48 -4.68
C THR A 460 -20.78 -18.73 -5.53
N ASN A 461 -21.20 -19.89 -5.02
CA ASN A 461 -21.01 -21.19 -5.65
C ASN A 461 -19.54 -21.46 -6.01
N CYS A 462 -18.60 -21.13 -5.11
CA CYS A 462 -17.22 -21.58 -5.31
C CYS A 462 -17.09 -23.09 -5.00
N SER A 463 -16.19 -23.77 -5.70
CA SER A 463 -15.79 -25.15 -5.39
C SER A 463 -15.23 -25.27 -3.97
N GLN A 464 -15.33 -26.46 -3.37
CA GLN A 464 -14.77 -26.71 -2.02
C GLN A 464 -13.29 -26.30 -1.93
N GLY A 465 -12.92 -25.75 -0.77
CA GLY A 465 -11.58 -25.27 -0.50
C GLY A 465 -11.23 -23.92 -1.13
N ILE A 466 -12.16 -23.22 -1.78
CA ILE A 466 -11.99 -21.82 -2.19
C ILE A 466 -12.72 -20.91 -1.21
N ASN A 467 -12.00 -19.94 -0.65
CA ASN A 467 -12.61 -18.88 0.12
C ASN A 467 -13.12 -17.78 -0.83
N PRO A 468 -14.44 -17.56 -0.94
CA PRO A 468 -14.98 -16.54 -1.83
C PRO A 468 -14.53 -15.15 -1.38
N PRO A 469 -14.27 -14.22 -2.31
CA PRO A 469 -14.10 -12.82 -1.99
C PRO A 469 -15.37 -12.22 -1.36
N ASN A 470 -15.20 -11.14 -0.61
CA ASN A 470 -16.34 -10.36 -0.13
C ASN A 470 -17.04 -9.68 -1.30
N GLY A 471 -18.36 -9.50 -1.18
CA GLY A 471 -19.12 -8.69 -2.14
C GLY A 471 -18.58 -7.26 -2.21
N GLN A 472 -18.72 -6.64 -3.37
CA GLN A 472 -18.26 -5.28 -3.61
C GLN A 472 -19.33 -4.50 -4.36
N THR A 473 -19.55 -3.26 -3.94
CA THR A 473 -20.38 -2.30 -4.69
C THR A 473 -19.48 -1.49 -5.62
N VAL A 474 -19.94 -1.21 -6.83
CA VAL A 474 -19.21 -0.48 -7.86
C VAL A 474 -20.15 0.40 -8.67
N ASN A 475 -19.78 1.65 -8.86
CA ASN A 475 -20.42 2.60 -9.73
C ASN A 475 -19.80 2.47 -11.12
N LEU A 476 -20.64 2.35 -12.13
CA LEU A 476 -20.17 2.29 -13.51
C LEU A 476 -20.64 3.56 -14.26
N PRO A 477 -19.71 4.42 -14.72
CA PRO A 477 -20.05 5.73 -15.28
C PRO A 477 -20.58 5.64 -16.71
N VAL A 478 -21.13 6.77 -17.18
CA VAL A 478 -21.43 7.06 -18.59
C VAL A 478 -20.65 8.32 -19.01
N PRO A 479 -19.90 8.33 -20.13
CA PRO A 479 -19.82 7.30 -21.17
C PRO A 479 -19.22 5.99 -20.65
N ALA A 480 -19.72 4.87 -21.17
CA ALA A 480 -19.38 3.54 -20.69
C ALA A 480 -17.88 3.25 -20.88
N VAL A 481 -17.19 3.00 -19.76
CA VAL A 481 -15.80 2.55 -19.71
C VAL A 481 -15.75 1.17 -19.08
N ASN A 482 -14.78 0.35 -19.50
CA ASN A 482 -14.52 -0.93 -18.87
C ASN A 482 -13.84 -0.70 -17.52
N THR A 483 -14.45 -1.19 -16.45
CA THR A 483 -13.98 -1.05 -15.09
C THR A 483 -13.44 -2.39 -14.59
N THR A 484 -12.14 -2.44 -14.29
CA THR A 484 -11.45 -3.66 -13.87
C THR A 484 -11.31 -3.73 -12.35
N LEU A 485 -11.75 -4.84 -11.77
CA LEU A 485 -11.65 -5.16 -10.35
C LEU A 485 -10.81 -6.42 -10.15
N GLU A 486 -9.97 -6.42 -9.12
CA GLU A 486 -9.12 -7.57 -8.77
C GLU A 486 -9.43 -8.05 -7.35
N PHE A 487 -9.69 -9.35 -7.22
CA PHE A 487 -10.04 -9.99 -5.96
C PHE A 487 -9.04 -11.08 -5.61
N GLN A 488 -8.53 -11.05 -4.39
CA GLN A 488 -7.62 -12.08 -3.90
C GLN A 488 -8.39 -13.39 -3.66
N LEU A 489 -7.87 -14.49 -4.21
CA LEU A 489 -8.37 -15.83 -3.98
C LEU A 489 -7.39 -16.63 -3.14
N HIS A 490 -7.93 -17.38 -2.19
CA HIS A 490 -7.18 -18.29 -1.32
C HIS A 490 -7.79 -19.68 -1.37
N THR A 491 -6.92 -20.67 -1.49
CA THR A 491 -7.25 -22.09 -1.32
C THR A 491 -7.04 -22.48 0.15
N ALA A 492 -7.86 -23.40 0.65
CA ALA A 492 -7.80 -23.95 2.01
C ALA A 492 -7.22 -25.37 2.04
N ASP A 493 -6.80 -25.89 0.90
CA ASP A 493 -6.18 -27.20 0.73
C ASP A 493 -5.01 -27.09 -0.26
N ASP A 494 -4.17 -28.12 -0.31
CA ASP A 494 -2.92 -28.21 -1.06
C ASP A 494 -3.05 -28.88 -2.44
N LYS A 495 -4.28 -29.17 -2.88
CA LYS A 495 -4.52 -30.08 -4.01
C LYS A 495 -4.52 -29.39 -5.37
N ALA A 496 -3.99 -30.12 -6.35
CA ALA A 496 -4.13 -29.78 -7.76
C ALA A 496 -5.54 -30.16 -8.26
N LEU A 497 -6.42 -29.17 -8.48
CA LEU A 497 -7.82 -29.41 -8.84
C LEU A 497 -8.31 -28.39 -9.87
N SER A 498 -9.32 -28.77 -10.65
CA SER A 498 -10.16 -27.82 -11.37
C SER A 498 -11.15 -27.21 -10.38
N ARG A 499 -11.10 -25.90 -10.25
CA ARG A 499 -11.89 -25.07 -9.33
C ARG A 499 -12.84 -24.21 -10.14
N TYR A 500 -13.91 -23.77 -9.49
CA TYR A 500 -14.82 -22.81 -10.09
C TYR A 500 -15.32 -21.82 -9.05
N CYS A 501 -15.76 -20.65 -9.50
CA CYS A 501 -16.59 -19.75 -8.71
C CYS A 501 -17.48 -18.89 -9.62
N SER A 502 -18.69 -18.60 -9.16
CA SER A 502 -19.66 -17.81 -9.91
C SER A 502 -19.66 -16.35 -9.44
N VAL A 503 -19.60 -15.45 -10.41
CA VAL A 503 -19.67 -14.00 -10.23
C VAL A 503 -21.05 -13.54 -10.70
N PHE A 504 -21.75 -12.79 -9.86
CA PHE A 504 -23.06 -12.23 -10.16
C PHE A 504 -23.01 -10.71 -10.08
N LEU A 505 -23.61 -10.05 -11.06
CA LEU A 505 -23.72 -8.61 -11.16
C LEU A 505 -25.20 -8.21 -11.00
N TYR A 506 -25.50 -7.37 -10.01
CA TYR A 506 -26.83 -6.84 -9.76
C TYR A 506 -26.88 -5.32 -9.98
N ASP A 507 -28.01 -4.81 -10.44
CA ASP A 507 -28.28 -3.37 -10.50
C ASP A 507 -28.61 -2.79 -9.11
N ALA A 508 -28.67 -1.46 -9.02
CA ALA A 508 -29.02 -0.72 -7.81
C ALA A 508 -30.39 -1.10 -7.18
N ALA A 509 -31.30 -1.73 -7.95
CA ALA A 509 -32.61 -2.17 -7.47
C ALA A 509 -32.64 -3.65 -7.06
N GLY A 510 -31.49 -4.34 -7.07
CA GLY A 510 -31.39 -5.76 -6.76
C GLY A 510 -31.79 -6.69 -7.91
N GLY A 511 -31.93 -6.16 -9.13
CA GLY A 511 -32.15 -6.96 -10.33
C GLY A 511 -30.85 -7.61 -10.81
N LEU A 512 -30.87 -8.91 -11.09
CA LEU A 512 -29.71 -9.60 -11.68
C LEU A 512 -29.49 -9.10 -13.11
N CYS A 513 -28.34 -8.47 -13.37
CA CYS A 513 -27.95 -8.01 -14.69
C CYS A 513 -27.26 -9.10 -15.51
N ASP A 514 -26.28 -9.77 -14.91
CA ASP A 514 -25.43 -10.74 -15.61
C ASP A 514 -24.77 -11.70 -14.60
N ASN A 515 -24.35 -12.88 -15.08
CA ASN A 515 -23.58 -13.81 -14.28
C ASN A 515 -22.60 -14.63 -15.14
N VAL A 516 -21.49 -15.03 -14.52
CA VAL A 516 -20.48 -15.87 -15.17
C VAL A 516 -19.88 -16.83 -14.16
N THR A 517 -19.63 -18.07 -14.59
CA THR A 517 -18.88 -19.03 -13.79
C THR A 517 -17.46 -19.13 -14.34
N VAL A 518 -16.50 -18.75 -13.51
CA VAL A 518 -15.07 -18.81 -13.86
C VAL A 518 -14.55 -20.16 -13.42
N VAL A 519 -13.94 -20.90 -14.34
CA VAL A 519 -13.26 -22.17 -14.07
C VAL A 519 -11.75 -21.95 -14.18
N PHE A 520 -11.00 -22.45 -13.20
CA PHE A 520 -9.56 -22.27 -13.12
C PHE A 520 -8.88 -23.49 -12.48
N ALA A 521 -7.57 -23.63 -12.66
CA ALA A 521 -6.81 -24.73 -12.05
C ALA A 521 -5.98 -24.23 -10.87
N SER A 522 -5.99 -24.99 -9.77
CA SER A 522 -4.94 -24.92 -8.75
C SER A 522 -3.90 -25.99 -9.03
N THR A 523 -2.61 -25.70 -8.85
CA THR A 523 -1.55 -26.72 -8.85
C THR A 523 -1.25 -27.16 -7.41
N THR A 524 -0.65 -28.34 -7.24
CA THR A 524 -0.31 -28.86 -5.90
C THR A 524 0.65 -27.92 -5.19
N THR A 525 0.52 -27.77 -3.87
CA THR A 525 1.51 -27.05 -3.07
C THR A 525 2.84 -27.78 -3.15
N VAL A 526 3.91 -27.04 -3.41
CA VAL A 526 5.27 -27.55 -3.40
C VAL A 526 5.85 -27.31 -2.01
N TYR A 527 5.82 -28.35 -1.18
CA TYR A 527 6.43 -28.32 0.14
C TYR A 527 7.96 -28.33 0.00
N ASP A 528 8.59 -27.24 0.40
CA ASP A 528 10.04 -27.09 0.38
C ASP A 528 10.60 -27.29 1.79
N ASN A 529 11.25 -28.44 2.01
CA ASN A 529 11.98 -28.74 3.25
C ASN A 529 13.27 -27.93 3.38
N LYS A 530 13.55 -27.01 2.44
CA LYS A 530 14.78 -26.22 2.34
C LYS A 530 15.98 -27.15 2.48
N SER A 531 17.00 -26.75 3.24
CA SER A 531 18.19 -27.56 3.48
C SER A 531 17.99 -28.65 4.54
N GLN A 532 16.78 -28.92 5.01
CA GLN A 532 16.52 -29.88 6.10
C GLN A 532 16.21 -31.31 5.61
N ASN A 533 16.54 -31.62 4.35
CA ASN A 533 16.51 -32.99 3.85
C ASN A 533 17.85 -33.69 4.16
N PHE A 534 17.93 -34.37 5.31
CA PHE A 534 19.00 -35.33 5.57
C PHE A 534 18.50 -36.74 5.22
N VAL A 535 18.86 -37.22 4.03
CA VAL A 535 18.95 -38.66 3.77
C VAL A 535 20.44 -38.96 3.75
N GLY A 536 21.02 -39.16 4.92
CA GLY A 536 22.35 -39.74 5.00
C GLY A 536 22.28 -41.15 4.44
N ASP A 537 23.23 -41.52 3.58
CA ASP A 537 23.43 -42.92 3.23
C ASP A 537 23.51 -43.73 4.53
N PRO A 538 22.84 -44.88 4.66
CA PRO A 538 23.00 -45.73 5.82
C PRO A 538 24.49 -45.97 6.00
N ILE A 539 25.01 -45.55 7.14
CA ILE A 539 26.39 -45.84 7.51
C ILE A 539 26.46 -47.36 7.57
N GLU A 540 27.04 -47.97 6.53
CA GLU A 540 27.53 -49.34 6.65
C GLU A 540 28.60 -49.31 7.73
N HIS A 541 28.19 -49.63 8.95
CA HIS A 541 29.10 -50.15 9.94
C HIS A 541 29.71 -51.42 9.33
N LYS A 542 30.84 -51.28 8.63
CA LYS A 542 31.77 -52.38 8.50
C LYS A 542 32.11 -52.78 9.92
N ASN A 543 31.53 -53.90 10.36
CA ASN A 543 31.92 -54.60 11.56
C ASN A 543 33.40 -54.98 11.42
N ASN A 544 34.29 -54.05 11.75
CA ASN A 544 35.57 -54.42 12.30
C ASN A 544 35.25 -54.95 13.68
N THR A 545 35.20 -56.28 13.77
CA THR A 545 35.35 -57.01 15.01
C THR A 545 36.68 -56.60 15.63
N ASP A 546 36.66 -55.60 16.49
CA ASP A 546 37.59 -55.48 17.60
C ASP A 546 36.82 -54.91 18.79
N ASP A 547 36.83 -55.73 19.83
CA ASP A 547 36.17 -55.59 21.12
C ASP A 547 36.50 -54.26 21.81
N GLY A 548 35.45 -53.57 22.29
CA GLY A 548 35.56 -52.25 22.90
C GLY A 548 34.21 -51.61 23.17
N SER A 549 33.48 -52.18 24.13
CA SER A 549 32.19 -51.72 24.64
C SER A 549 32.08 -50.20 24.87
N TRP A 550 31.15 -49.54 24.16
CA TRP A 550 30.49 -48.33 24.63
C TRP A 550 29.00 -48.38 24.27
N GLN A 551 28.17 -48.68 25.27
CA GLN A 551 26.70 -48.62 25.17
C GLN A 551 26.25 -47.15 25.29
N PHE A 552 25.55 -46.63 24.27
CA PHE A 552 24.71 -45.44 24.40
C PHE A 552 23.23 -45.87 24.49
N PRO A 553 22.45 -45.38 25.47
CA PRO A 553 21.07 -45.77 25.65
C PRO A 553 20.13 -44.73 25.05
N PHE A 554 19.56 -44.97 23.87
CA PHE A 554 18.30 -44.33 23.47
C PHE A 554 17.49 -45.28 22.59
N SER A 555 16.65 -46.08 23.26
CA SER A 555 15.52 -46.77 22.66
C SER A 555 14.39 -45.75 22.39
N LEU A 556 14.05 -45.56 21.12
CA LEU A 556 12.82 -44.90 20.70
C LEU A 556 11.61 -45.74 21.15
N PRO A 557 10.54 -45.14 21.71
CA PRO A 557 9.32 -45.88 22.01
C PRO A 557 8.56 -46.20 20.71
N ASN A 558 8.22 -47.48 20.54
CA ASN A 558 7.33 -47.99 19.50
C ASN A 558 5.97 -47.28 19.52
N LEU A 559 5.59 -46.68 18.39
CA LEU A 559 4.20 -46.30 18.11
C LEU A 559 3.39 -47.57 17.81
N PRO A 560 2.23 -47.79 18.45
CA PRO A 560 1.35 -48.90 18.09
C PRO A 560 0.57 -48.60 16.81
N ALA A 561 0.48 -49.59 15.94
CA ALA A 561 -0.32 -49.58 14.72
C ALA A 561 -1.81 -49.38 15.02
N ALA A 562 -2.44 -48.44 14.32
CA ALA A 562 -3.87 -48.18 14.43
C ALA A 562 -4.68 -49.29 13.76
N HIS A 563 -5.59 -49.91 14.52
CA HIS A 563 -6.67 -50.76 14.01
C HIS A 563 -7.83 -49.91 13.46
N PRO A 564 -8.59 -50.41 12.47
CA PRO A 564 -9.67 -49.66 11.84
C PRO A 564 -10.92 -49.61 12.74
N ALA A 565 -11.46 -48.41 12.96
CA ALA A 565 -12.67 -48.18 13.74
C ALA A 565 -13.93 -48.52 12.92
N THR A 566 -14.75 -49.40 13.50
CA THR A 566 -16.14 -49.68 13.10
C THR A 566 -17.06 -48.50 13.42
N VAL A 567 -17.93 -48.16 12.48
CA VAL A 567 -19.03 -47.19 12.61
C VAL A 567 -20.14 -47.77 13.49
N PRO A 568 -20.72 -46.99 14.43
CA PRO A 568 -22.06 -47.27 14.94
C PRO A 568 -23.07 -46.29 14.35
N SER A 569 -24.11 -46.86 13.78
CA SER A 569 -25.39 -46.24 13.44
C SER A 569 -26.16 -45.81 14.69
N ILE A 570 -26.54 -44.53 14.76
CA ILE A 570 -27.88 -44.02 15.14
C ILE A 570 -28.13 -42.75 14.33
#